data_AF-A0A2N2X0Y8-F1
#
_entry.id   AF-A0A2N2X0Y8-F1
#
_cell.length_a   1.000
_cell.length_b   1.000
_cell.length_c   1.000
_cell.angle_alpha   90.00
_cell.angle_beta   90.00
_cell.angle_gamma   90.00
#
_symmetry.space_group_name_H-M   'P 1'
#
loop_
_entity.id
_entity.type
_entity.pdbx_description
1 polymer ?
#
loop_
_entity_poly.entity_id
_entity_poly.type
_entity_poly.pdbx_seq_one_letter_code
_entity_poly.pdbx_strand_id
1 'polypeptide(L)'
;MPFLSTSLKVKLLLLAAIFPVAFSLIGWFISSLYQNTETRVIYAALGFVLGIFFSFICFRRKLFTVVLYQAPIPLALFLLAWWFSHVFTSGWLALLIGALWFLIGIWLNSELVLPYQFYRIKKRFLALIYLFFSIAMLGFFMGIPVFNLLLGVLAGNYLSIRVLYPYNSKTTIQKNLVQGAWFTALSLLGITLFAGIIAVSDLENSLLMAQQLLQIQLSKNLFLLLLALGAVFLTLFQFALTLFAARTMLNWWHYRRKKLMKERMNRLAQTGNSSTTLI
;
A
#
# COMPACT_ATOMS: atom_id res chain seq x y z
N MET A 1 -9.49 5.17 -32.08
CA MET A 1 -9.11 4.41 -30.86
C MET A 1 -10.13 4.69 -29.78
N PRO A 2 -10.58 3.74 -28.93
CA PRO A 2 -11.50 4.08 -27.85
C PRO A 2 -10.77 5.01 -26.89
N PHE A 3 -11.17 6.27 -26.84
CA PHE A 3 -10.58 7.24 -25.91
C PHE A 3 -10.86 6.77 -24.48
N LEU A 4 -9.84 6.83 -23.63
CA LEU A 4 -10.05 6.67 -22.19
C LEU A 4 -11.04 7.74 -21.76
N SER A 5 -12.14 7.35 -21.09
CA SER A 5 -13.11 8.34 -20.63
C SER A 5 -12.41 9.38 -19.74
N THR A 6 -12.77 10.65 -19.88
CA THR A 6 -12.17 11.75 -19.12
C THR A 6 -12.23 11.48 -17.61
N SER A 7 -13.34 10.90 -17.14
CA SER A 7 -13.51 10.47 -15.75
C SER A 7 -12.46 9.45 -15.29
N LEU A 8 -12.11 8.45 -16.12
CA LEU A 8 -11.09 7.46 -15.76
C LEU A 8 -9.68 8.07 -15.73
N LYS A 9 -9.37 9.01 -16.63
CA LYS A 9 -8.09 9.73 -16.62
C LYS A 9 -7.88 10.48 -15.30
N VAL A 10 -8.89 11.24 -14.88
CA VAL A 10 -8.86 12.01 -13.62
C VAL A 10 -8.68 11.07 -12.43
N LYS A 11 -9.44 9.96 -12.35
CA LYS A 11 -9.32 8.99 -11.26
C LYS A 11 -7.92 8.35 -11.18
N LEU A 12 -7.32 8.04 -12.33
CA LEU A 12 -5.96 7.49 -12.37
C LEU A 12 -4.93 8.53 -11.94
N LEU A 13 -5.11 9.80 -12.33
CA LEU A 13 -4.22 10.88 -11.91
C LEU A 13 -4.32 11.12 -10.39
N LEU A 14 -5.54 11.12 -9.83
CA LEU A 14 -5.74 11.17 -8.37
C LEU A 14 -5.06 9.99 -7.67
N LEU A 15 -5.24 8.76 -8.19
CA LEU A 15 -4.60 7.58 -7.63
C LEU A 15 -3.06 7.63 -7.75
N ALA A 16 -2.54 8.21 -8.84
CA ALA A 16 -1.11 8.40 -9.07
C ALA A 16 -0.48 9.46 -8.15
N ALA A 17 -1.26 10.43 -7.68
CA ALA A 17 -0.80 11.49 -6.79
C ALA A 17 -0.70 11.02 -5.33
N ILE A 18 -1.41 9.97 -4.93
CA ILE A 18 -1.43 9.50 -3.53
C ILE A 18 -0.02 9.13 -3.04
N PHE A 19 0.75 8.33 -3.79
CA PHE A 19 2.09 7.93 -3.34
C PHE A 19 3.08 9.10 -3.27
N PRO A 20 3.26 9.96 -4.30
CA PRO A 20 4.12 11.13 -4.22
C PRO A 20 3.80 12.03 -3.03
N VAL A 21 2.52 12.34 -2.80
CA VAL A 21 2.10 13.18 -1.68
C VAL A 21 2.36 12.49 -0.35
N ALA A 22 1.96 11.23 -0.19
CA ALA A 22 2.14 10.50 1.05
C ALA A 22 3.62 10.31 1.42
N PHE A 23 4.48 9.94 0.46
CA PHE A 23 5.91 9.80 0.73
C PHE A 23 6.60 11.16 0.95
N SER A 24 6.15 12.23 0.30
CA SER A 24 6.60 13.59 0.62
C SER A 24 6.24 13.98 2.06
N LEU A 25 5.03 13.63 2.52
CA LEU A 25 4.60 13.84 3.90
C LEU A 25 5.40 12.98 4.88
N ILE A 26 5.73 11.72 4.53
CA ILE A 26 6.64 10.87 5.31
C ILE A 26 8.01 11.52 5.45
N GLY A 27 8.60 11.98 4.34
CA GLY A 27 9.91 12.63 4.35
C GLY A 27 9.90 13.91 5.19
N TRP A 28 8.87 14.73 5.02
CA TRP A 28 8.66 15.92 5.86
C TRP A 28 8.52 15.55 7.34
N PHE A 29 7.72 14.53 7.67
CA PHE A 29 7.52 14.04 9.03
C PHE A 29 8.84 13.57 9.66
N ILE A 30 9.60 12.74 8.94
CA ILE A 30 10.91 12.26 9.40
C ILE A 30 11.84 13.44 9.67
N SER A 31 11.93 14.41 8.76
CA SER A 31 12.80 15.58 8.96
C SER A 31 12.34 16.47 10.12
N SER A 32 11.05 16.53 10.42
CA SER A 32 10.53 17.28 11.57
C SER A 32 11.00 16.68 12.90
N LEU A 33 11.22 15.36 12.97
CA LEU A 33 11.77 14.70 14.16
C LEU A 33 13.24 15.10 14.43
N TYR A 34 14.00 15.48 13.40
CA TYR A 34 15.40 15.92 13.55
C TYR A 34 15.55 17.42 13.81
N GLN A 35 14.45 18.18 13.92
CA GLN A 35 14.43 19.64 14.16
C GLN A 35 15.25 20.50 13.17
N ASN A 36 15.77 19.93 12.08
CA ASN A 36 16.51 20.66 11.07
C ASN A 36 15.56 21.16 9.97
N THR A 37 15.36 22.48 9.92
CA THR A 37 14.45 23.12 8.94
C THR A 37 14.96 23.02 7.51
N GLU A 38 16.29 23.08 7.31
CA GLU A 38 16.89 23.05 5.98
C GLU A 38 16.72 21.68 5.30
N THR A 39 16.76 20.61 6.09
CA THR A 39 16.61 19.26 5.53
C THR A 39 15.16 18.91 5.19
N ARG A 40 14.15 19.66 5.68
CA ARG A 40 12.73 19.33 5.46
C ARG A 40 12.36 19.27 3.99
N VAL A 41 12.84 20.25 3.22
CA VAL A 41 12.58 20.32 1.77
C VAL A 41 13.25 19.15 1.05
N ILE A 42 14.47 18.80 1.46
CA ILE A 42 15.23 17.70 0.86
C ILE A 42 14.54 16.36 1.10
N TYR A 43 14.18 16.04 2.35
CA TYR A 43 13.49 14.79 2.67
C TYR A 43 12.10 14.72 2.02
N ALA A 44 11.35 15.83 1.98
CA ALA A 44 10.08 15.91 1.28
C ALA A 44 10.24 15.65 -0.23
N ALA A 45 11.25 16.26 -0.87
CA ALA A 45 11.55 16.06 -2.29
C ALA A 45 11.98 14.62 -2.59
N LEU A 46 12.84 14.02 -1.77
CA LEU A 46 13.22 12.61 -1.87
C LEU A 46 12.01 11.69 -1.74
N GLY A 47 11.15 11.98 -0.76
CA GLY A 47 9.87 11.28 -0.58
C GLY A 47 8.99 11.40 -1.82
N PHE A 48 8.84 12.60 -2.39
CA PHE A 48 8.06 12.81 -3.60
C PHE A 48 8.59 12.00 -4.80
N VAL A 49 9.91 12.02 -5.04
CA VAL A 49 10.55 11.23 -6.10
C VAL A 49 10.32 9.74 -5.89
N LEU A 50 10.49 9.24 -4.67
CA LEU A 50 10.22 7.85 -4.32
C LEU A 50 8.74 7.51 -4.54
N GLY A 51 7.82 8.39 -4.19
CA GLY A 51 6.40 8.20 -4.43
C GLY A 51 6.03 8.17 -5.92
N ILE A 52 6.69 8.94 -6.79
CA ILE A 52 6.53 8.82 -8.25
C ILE A 52 6.97 7.43 -8.73
N PHE A 53 8.10 6.95 -8.22
CA PHE A 53 8.59 5.61 -8.53
C PHE A 53 7.60 4.52 -8.09
N PHE A 54 7.04 4.61 -6.89
CA PHE A 54 5.99 3.70 -6.41
C PHE A 54 4.70 3.76 -7.24
N SER A 55 4.29 4.96 -7.66
CA SER A 55 3.17 5.12 -8.60
C SER A 55 3.44 4.39 -9.91
N PHE A 56 4.64 4.53 -10.48
CA PHE A 56 5.03 3.81 -11.70
C PHE A 56 4.93 2.29 -11.53
N ILE A 57 5.41 1.75 -10.40
CA ILE A 57 5.27 0.33 -10.06
C ILE A 57 3.78 -0.07 -10.04
N CYS A 58 2.94 0.67 -9.33
CA CYS A 58 1.52 0.36 -9.16
C CYS A 58 0.73 0.32 -10.47
N PHE A 59 1.05 1.17 -11.45
CA PHE A 59 0.38 1.16 -12.77
C PHE A 59 0.86 0.05 -13.72
N ARG A 60 2.05 -0.53 -13.45
CA ARG A 60 2.64 -1.59 -14.25
C ARG A 60 2.26 -2.95 -13.67
N ARG A 61 1.14 -3.55 -14.12
CA ARG A 61 0.62 -4.85 -13.62
C ARG A 61 1.70 -5.90 -13.33
N LYS A 62 2.58 -6.18 -14.30
CA LYS A 62 3.64 -7.19 -14.15
C LYS A 62 4.58 -6.82 -13.01
N LEU A 63 5.07 -5.58 -12.99
CA LEU A 63 5.99 -5.10 -11.96
C LEU A 63 5.31 -5.05 -10.58
N PHE A 64 4.09 -4.51 -10.50
CA PHE A 64 3.30 -4.51 -9.27
C PHE A 64 3.08 -5.93 -8.72
N THR A 65 2.68 -6.88 -9.57
CA THR A 65 2.47 -8.27 -9.15
C THR A 65 3.79 -8.91 -8.70
N VAL A 66 4.91 -8.67 -9.39
CA VAL A 66 6.23 -9.18 -8.99
C VAL A 66 6.63 -8.58 -7.63
N VAL A 67 6.60 -7.25 -7.47
CA VAL A 67 6.98 -6.57 -6.23
C VAL A 67 6.07 -6.97 -5.07
N LEU A 68 4.74 -6.91 -5.24
CA LEU A 68 3.79 -7.26 -4.18
C LEU A 68 3.89 -8.73 -3.77
N TYR A 69 4.32 -9.61 -4.68
CA TYR A 69 4.47 -11.03 -4.39
C TYR A 69 5.82 -11.35 -3.77
N GLN A 70 6.89 -10.72 -4.26
CA GLN A 70 8.24 -11.06 -3.86
C GLN A 70 8.74 -10.27 -2.65
N ALA A 71 8.22 -9.08 -2.40
CA ALA A 71 8.68 -8.24 -1.28
C ALA A 71 8.19 -8.68 0.11
N PRO A 72 6.94 -9.20 0.29
CA PRO A 72 6.41 -9.48 1.62
C PRO A 72 7.25 -10.44 2.47
N ILE A 73 7.74 -11.54 1.91
CA ILE A 73 8.50 -12.56 2.68
C ILE A 73 9.87 -12.01 3.12
N PRO A 74 10.73 -11.47 2.21
CA PRO A 74 11.99 -10.83 2.59
C PRO A 74 11.79 -9.72 3.62
N LEU A 75 10.82 -8.83 3.40
CA LEU A 75 10.54 -7.74 4.33
C LEU A 75 10.06 -8.26 5.68
N ALA A 76 9.17 -9.26 5.72
CA ALA A 76 8.69 -9.80 6.98
C ALA A 76 9.79 -10.46 7.80
N LEU A 77 10.67 -11.23 7.15
CA LEU A 77 11.83 -11.85 7.81
C LEU A 77 12.84 -10.81 8.29
N PHE A 78 13.13 -9.80 7.47
CA PHE A 78 13.97 -8.66 7.87
C PHE A 78 13.44 -8.01 9.15
N LEU A 79 12.15 -7.66 9.17
CA LEU A 79 11.53 -6.94 10.28
C LEU A 79 11.46 -7.78 11.54
N LEU A 80 11.04 -9.04 11.43
CA LEU A 80 10.98 -9.95 12.58
C LEU A 80 12.36 -10.17 13.20
N ALA A 81 13.36 -10.44 12.37
CA ALA A 81 14.71 -10.67 12.85
C ALA A 81 15.35 -9.40 13.43
N TRP A 82 15.14 -8.25 12.79
CA TRP A 82 15.64 -6.97 13.28
C TRP A 82 15.02 -6.60 14.63
N TRP A 83 13.69 -6.66 14.78
CA TRP A 83 13.03 -6.35 16.04
C TRP A 83 13.38 -7.33 17.16
N PHE A 84 13.41 -8.63 16.85
CA PHE A 84 13.77 -9.64 17.84
C PHE A 84 15.22 -9.48 18.31
N SER A 85 16.16 -9.24 17.39
CA SER A 85 17.58 -9.05 17.73
C SER A 85 17.84 -7.74 18.50
N HIS A 86 17.03 -6.70 18.30
CA HIS A 86 17.13 -5.44 19.04
C HIS A 86 16.88 -5.61 20.55
N VAL A 87 16.24 -6.71 20.99
CA VAL A 87 16.07 -7.02 22.42
C VAL A 87 17.37 -7.48 23.07
N PHE A 88 18.29 -8.08 22.29
CA PHE A 88 19.47 -8.78 22.82
C PHE A 88 20.81 -8.15 22.39
N THR A 89 20.78 -7.27 21.38
CA THR A 89 22.00 -6.77 20.71
C THR A 89 21.94 -5.27 20.46
N SER A 90 23.08 -4.67 20.09
CA SER A 90 23.14 -3.26 19.70
C SER A 90 22.39 -3.00 18.39
N GLY A 91 21.91 -1.77 18.19
CA GLY A 91 21.10 -1.42 17.01
C GLY A 91 21.77 -1.73 15.67
N TRP A 92 23.08 -1.54 15.55
CA TRP A 92 23.83 -1.90 14.34
C TRP A 92 23.89 -3.41 14.10
N LEU A 93 24.16 -4.21 15.13
CA LEU A 93 24.21 -5.67 15.00
C LEU A 93 22.81 -6.23 14.69
N ALA A 94 21.78 -5.70 15.34
CA ALA A 94 20.39 -6.05 15.04
C ALA A 94 20.04 -5.78 13.58
N LEU A 95 20.50 -4.65 13.02
CA LEU A 95 20.29 -4.32 11.61
C LEU A 95 21.00 -5.31 10.68
N LEU A 96 22.24 -5.70 10.98
CA LEU A 96 22.98 -6.72 10.22
C LEU A 96 22.29 -8.08 10.27
N ILE A 97 21.78 -8.48 11.44
CA ILE A 97 20.96 -9.69 11.59
C ILE A 97 19.72 -9.58 10.71
N GLY A 98 18.98 -8.47 10.79
CA GLY A 98 17.84 -8.21 9.90
C GLY A 98 18.21 -8.35 8.42
N ALA A 99 19.31 -7.73 7.98
CA ALA A 99 19.78 -7.78 6.61
C ALA A 99 20.12 -9.22 6.14
N LEU A 100 20.71 -10.04 7.01
CA LEU A 100 20.94 -11.46 6.72
C LEU A 100 19.62 -12.19 6.47
N TRP A 101 18.61 -11.98 7.33
CA TRP A 101 17.28 -12.57 7.18
C TRP A 101 16.51 -12.05 5.97
N PHE A 102 16.76 -10.82 5.53
CA PHE A 102 16.27 -10.30 4.26
C PHE A 102 16.79 -11.11 3.07
N LEU A 103 18.11 -11.39 3.04
CA LEU A 103 18.74 -12.19 1.98
C LEU A 103 18.20 -13.62 1.96
N ILE A 104 18.06 -14.24 3.13
CA ILE A 104 17.40 -15.55 3.27
C ILE A 104 15.98 -15.49 2.73
N GLY A 105 15.24 -14.43 3.02
CA GLY A 105 13.89 -14.25 2.49
C GLY A 105 13.84 -14.10 0.97
N ILE A 106 14.80 -13.42 0.34
CA ILE A 106 14.90 -13.36 -1.13
C ILE A 106 15.08 -14.76 -1.69
N TRP A 107 16.00 -15.54 -1.10
CA TRP A 107 16.27 -16.91 -1.51
C TRP A 107 15.04 -17.82 -1.35
N LEU A 108 14.38 -17.80 -0.17
CA LEU A 108 13.15 -18.54 0.07
C LEU A 108 12.06 -18.19 -0.94
N ASN A 109 11.97 -16.91 -1.28
CA ASN A 109 10.99 -16.41 -2.20
C ASN A 109 11.28 -16.78 -3.68
N SER A 110 12.55 -17.01 -4.05
CA SER A 110 12.85 -17.61 -5.36
C SER A 110 12.47 -19.10 -5.43
N GLU A 111 12.55 -19.82 -4.31
CA GLU A 111 12.30 -21.27 -4.27
C GLU A 111 10.81 -21.61 -4.12
N LEU A 112 10.11 -20.92 -3.21
CA LEU A 112 8.77 -21.32 -2.78
C LEU A 112 7.63 -20.74 -3.65
N VAL A 113 7.89 -19.70 -4.43
CA VAL A 113 6.87 -18.69 -4.75
C VAL A 113 6.86 -18.43 -6.27
N LEU A 114 6.12 -19.27 -7.00
CA LEU A 114 5.96 -19.16 -8.45
C LEU A 114 4.89 -18.11 -8.84
N PRO A 115 5.16 -17.19 -9.80
CA PRO A 115 4.28 -16.05 -10.10
C PRO A 115 2.83 -16.40 -10.43
N TYR A 116 2.56 -17.60 -10.97
CA TYR A 116 1.21 -18.03 -11.32
C TYR A 116 0.35 -18.43 -10.09
N GLN A 117 0.98 -18.77 -8.97
CA GLN A 117 0.28 -19.15 -7.74
C GLN A 117 -0.32 -17.95 -7.00
N PHE A 118 0.09 -16.73 -7.35
CA PHE A 118 -0.40 -15.48 -6.77
C PHE A 118 -1.94 -15.39 -6.73
N TYR A 119 -2.60 -15.84 -7.81
CA TYR A 119 -4.06 -15.80 -7.93
C TYR A 119 -4.77 -16.84 -7.04
N ARG A 120 -4.03 -17.83 -6.52
CA ARG A 120 -4.55 -18.96 -5.73
C ARG A 120 -4.28 -18.83 -4.23
N ILE A 121 -3.61 -17.76 -3.79
CA ILE A 121 -3.33 -17.57 -2.36
C ILE A 121 -4.66 -17.49 -1.58
N LYS A 122 -4.77 -18.33 -0.55
CA LYS A 122 -5.96 -18.37 0.32
C LYS A 122 -6.15 -17.00 0.99
N LYS A 123 -7.40 -16.56 1.11
CA LYS A 123 -7.75 -15.25 1.71
C LYS A 123 -7.11 -15.05 3.09
N ARG A 124 -7.02 -16.12 3.90
CA ARG A 124 -6.41 -16.10 5.24
C ARG A 124 -4.94 -15.68 5.24
N PHE A 125 -4.12 -16.20 4.33
CA PHE A 125 -2.70 -15.81 4.24
C PHE A 125 -2.53 -14.35 3.84
N LEU A 126 -3.35 -13.84 2.91
CA LEU A 126 -3.32 -12.43 2.53
C LEU A 126 -3.72 -11.51 3.69
N ALA A 127 -4.72 -11.94 4.47
CA ALA A 127 -5.12 -11.22 5.68
C ALA A 127 -3.98 -11.19 6.71
N LEU A 128 -3.28 -12.31 6.92
CA LEU A 128 -2.13 -12.40 7.82
C LEU A 128 -1.00 -11.45 7.38
N ILE A 129 -0.63 -11.48 6.09
CA ILE A 129 0.39 -10.58 5.52
C ILE A 129 -0.02 -9.12 5.72
N TYR A 130 -1.26 -8.78 5.40
CA TYR A 130 -1.76 -7.42 5.55
C TYR A 130 -1.72 -6.94 7.02
N LEU A 131 -2.14 -7.78 7.96
CA LEU A 131 -2.10 -7.47 9.39
C LEU A 131 -0.67 -7.30 9.89
N PHE A 132 0.23 -8.20 9.49
CA PHE A 132 1.66 -8.10 9.80
C PHE A 132 2.22 -6.75 9.34
N PHE A 133 2.00 -6.36 8.09
CA PHE A 133 2.48 -5.07 7.59
C PHE A 133 1.76 -3.88 8.23
N SER A 134 0.50 -4.02 8.64
CA SER A 134 -0.21 -2.95 9.35
C SER A 134 0.38 -2.70 10.75
N ILE A 135 0.82 -3.75 11.43
CA ILE A 135 1.56 -3.68 12.71
C ILE A 135 2.97 -3.14 12.49
N ALA A 136 3.66 -3.61 11.43
CA ALA A 136 4.97 -3.09 11.04
C ALA A 136 4.96 -1.57 10.84
N MET A 137 4.00 -1.08 10.06
CA MET A 137 3.81 0.35 9.81
C MET A 137 3.50 1.11 11.11
N LEU A 138 2.70 0.54 12.02
CA LEU A 138 2.47 1.16 13.33
C LEU A 138 3.80 1.35 14.09
N GLY A 139 4.64 0.32 14.16
CA GLY A 139 5.94 0.39 14.83
C GLY A 139 6.91 1.38 14.18
N PHE A 140 7.00 1.39 12.85
CA PHE A 140 7.89 2.31 12.12
C PHE A 140 7.54 3.78 12.28
N PHE A 141 6.24 4.10 12.33
CA PHE A 141 5.76 5.46 12.39
C PHE A 141 5.39 5.88 13.80
N MET A 142 6.07 5.32 14.81
CA MET A 142 5.93 5.70 16.22
C MET A 142 4.48 5.69 16.70
N GLY A 143 3.68 4.74 16.24
CA GLY A 143 2.28 4.64 16.61
C GLY A 143 1.31 5.46 15.75
N ILE A 144 1.76 6.21 14.75
CA ILE A 144 0.88 7.02 13.89
C ILE A 144 0.24 6.15 12.79
N PRO A 145 -1.08 5.90 12.84
CA PRO A 145 -1.72 4.92 11.96
C PRO A 145 -2.01 5.46 10.55
N VAL A 146 -1.76 6.74 10.27
CA VAL A 146 -2.09 7.40 8.99
C VAL A 146 -1.41 6.71 7.81
N PHE A 147 -0.20 6.17 7.98
CA PHE A 147 0.53 5.55 6.89
C PHE A 147 -0.02 4.18 6.48
N ASN A 148 -0.88 3.56 7.29
CA ASN A 148 -1.63 2.36 6.89
C ASN A 148 -2.64 2.63 5.76
N LEU A 149 -2.93 3.91 5.47
CA LEU A 149 -3.70 4.29 4.28
C LEU A 149 -3.02 3.81 2.98
N LEU A 150 -1.69 3.79 2.94
CA LEU A 150 -0.93 3.28 1.79
C LEU A 150 -1.16 1.78 1.57
N LEU A 151 -1.21 0.99 2.65
CA LEU A 151 -1.53 -0.43 2.57
C LEU A 151 -2.94 -0.66 2.03
N GLY A 152 -3.89 0.23 2.35
CA GLY A 152 -5.25 0.21 1.78
C GLY A 152 -5.25 0.38 0.27
N VAL A 153 -4.48 1.34 -0.25
CA VAL A 153 -4.33 1.56 -1.71
C VAL A 153 -3.73 0.33 -2.38
N LEU A 154 -2.66 -0.25 -1.81
CA LEU A 154 -2.01 -1.45 -2.34
C LEU A 154 -2.97 -2.66 -2.33
N ALA A 155 -3.71 -2.84 -1.24
CA ALA A 155 -4.74 -3.87 -1.12
C ALA A 155 -5.87 -3.67 -2.13
N GLY A 156 -6.28 -2.42 -2.38
CA GLY A 156 -7.27 -2.09 -3.41
C GLY A 156 -6.80 -2.50 -4.81
N ASN A 157 -5.57 -2.15 -5.19
CA ASN A 157 -4.98 -2.58 -6.46
C ASN A 157 -4.90 -4.11 -6.56
N TYR A 158 -4.46 -4.78 -5.50
CA TYR A 158 -4.44 -6.24 -5.42
C TYR A 158 -5.82 -6.88 -5.63
N LEU A 159 -6.85 -6.39 -4.92
CA LEU A 159 -8.23 -6.88 -5.04
C LEU A 159 -8.73 -6.75 -6.49
N SER A 160 -8.41 -5.64 -7.17
CA SER A 160 -8.79 -5.41 -8.57
C SER A 160 -8.22 -6.48 -9.52
N ILE A 161 -6.98 -6.92 -9.28
CA ILE A 161 -6.32 -7.94 -10.08
C ILE A 161 -6.90 -9.32 -9.77
N ARG A 162 -7.18 -9.60 -8.50
CA ARG A 162 -7.73 -10.89 -8.06
C ARG A 162 -9.12 -11.15 -8.62
N VAL A 163 -10.00 -10.16 -8.62
CA VAL A 163 -11.38 -10.32 -9.14
C VAL A 163 -11.46 -10.38 -10.67
N LEU A 164 -10.36 -10.05 -11.37
CA LEU A 164 -10.27 -10.14 -12.83
C LEU A 164 -10.03 -11.58 -13.34
N TYR A 165 -9.48 -12.45 -12.49
CA TYR A 165 -9.07 -13.81 -12.87
C TYR A 165 -10.24 -14.81 -13.02
N PRO A 166 -11.33 -14.73 -12.24
CA PRO A 166 -12.54 -15.54 -12.47
C PRO A 166 -13.56 -14.78 -13.32
N TYR A 167 -14.32 -15.50 -14.16
CA TYR A 167 -15.52 -14.99 -14.84
C TYR A 167 -16.69 -14.82 -13.85
N ASN A 168 -16.48 -14.00 -12.83
CA ASN A 168 -17.48 -13.72 -11.81
C ASN A 168 -18.52 -12.73 -12.35
N SER A 169 -19.77 -12.91 -11.92
CA SER A 169 -20.83 -11.92 -12.11
C SER A 169 -20.42 -10.56 -11.52
N LYS A 170 -20.97 -9.48 -12.08
CA LYS A 170 -20.72 -8.11 -11.60
C LYS A 170 -21.03 -7.95 -10.10
N THR A 171 -22.07 -8.65 -9.61
CA THR A 171 -22.48 -8.65 -8.20
C THR A 171 -21.43 -9.29 -7.31
N THR A 172 -20.87 -10.43 -7.70
CA THR A 172 -19.80 -11.12 -6.96
C THR A 172 -18.51 -10.30 -6.94
N ILE A 173 -18.16 -9.63 -8.04
CA ILE A 173 -17.01 -8.72 -8.09
C ILE A 173 -17.19 -7.60 -7.07
N GLN A 174 -18.32 -6.90 -7.10
CA GLN A 174 -18.60 -5.79 -6.19
C GLN A 174 -18.58 -6.23 -4.72
N LYS A 175 -19.20 -7.37 -4.41
CA LYS A 175 -19.21 -7.95 -3.06
C LYS A 175 -17.79 -8.20 -2.55
N ASN A 176 -16.92 -8.80 -3.37
CA ASN A 176 -15.53 -9.06 -2.99
C ASN A 176 -14.71 -7.77 -2.79
N LEU A 177 -14.92 -6.74 -3.61
CA LEU A 177 -14.24 -5.44 -3.44
C LEU A 177 -14.66 -4.77 -2.13
N VAL A 178 -15.96 -4.74 -1.83
CA VAL A 178 -16.49 -4.14 -0.60
C VAL A 178 -16.03 -4.91 0.64
N GLN A 179 -16.04 -6.25 0.61
CA GLN A 179 -15.50 -7.07 1.69
C GLN A 179 -14.02 -6.80 1.95
N GLY A 180 -13.22 -6.66 0.89
CA GLY A 180 -11.80 -6.31 1.00
C GLY A 180 -11.59 -4.92 1.61
N ALA A 181 -12.37 -3.93 1.20
CA ALA A 181 -12.31 -2.58 1.77
C ALA A 181 -12.71 -2.57 3.27
N TRP A 182 -13.76 -3.31 3.66
CA TRP A 182 -14.13 -3.50 5.06
C TRP A 182 -13.01 -4.14 5.87
N PHE A 183 -12.39 -5.20 5.34
CA PHE A 183 -11.27 -5.85 6.02
C PHE A 183 -10.12 -4.88 6.29
N THR A 184 -9.72 -4.07 5.31
CA THR A 184 -8.64 -3.09 5.49
C THR A 184 -9.02 -1.96 6.46
N ALA A 185 -10.29 -1.55 6.48
CA ALA A 185 -10.79 -0.52 7.38
C ALA A 185 -10.86 -1.03 8.83
N LEU A 186 -11.39 -2.23 9.05
CA LEU A 186 -11.43 -2.86 10.37
C LEU A 186 -10.03 -3.16 10.90
N SER A 187 -9.10 -3.55 10.03
CA SER A 187 -7.70 -3.71 10.40
C SER A 187 -7.10 -2.38 10.86
N LEU A 188 -7.37 -1.28 10.14
CA LEU A 188 -6.94 0.05 10.57
C LEU A 188 -7.59 0.48 11.89
N LEU A 189 -8.88 0.18 12.09
CA LEU A 189 -9.58 0.46 13.35
C LEU A 189 -8.92 -0.27 14.52
N GLY A 190 -8.56 -1.54 14.37
CA GLY A 190 -7.83 -2.28 15.39
C GLY A 190 -6.48 -1.63 15.72
N ILE A 191 -5.75 -1.19 14.69
CA ILE A 191 -4.47 -0.50 14.86
C ILE A 191 -4.63 0.87 15.52
N THR A 192 -5.63 1.67 15.13
CA THR A 192 -5.89 3.00 15.72
C THR A 192 -6.36 2.89 17.16
N LEU A 193 -7.17 1.89 17.50
CA LEU A 193 -7.58 1.61 18.87
C LEU A 193 -6.38 1.21 19.73
N PHE A 194 -5.53 0.32 19.24
CA PHE A 194 -4.32 -0.09 19.96
C PHE A 194 -3.36 1.09 20.17
N ALA A 195 -3.12 1.90 19.14
CA ALA A 195 -2.33 3.13 19.24
C ALA A 195 -2.94 4.14 20.22
N GLY A 196 -4.28 4.30 20.19
CA GLY A 196 -5.00 5.17 21.11
C GLY A 196 -4.89 4.72 22.56
N ILE A 197 -4.96 3.41 22.83
CA ILE A 197 -4.74 2.86 24.19
C ILE A 197 -3.35 3.24 24.68
N ILE A 198 -2.30 3.00 23.87
CA ILE A 198 -0.92 3.39 24.23
C ILE A 198 -0.84 4.91 24.50
N ALA A 199 -1.44 5.72 23.64
CA ALA A 199 -1.41 7.17 23.77
C ALA A 199 -2.14 7.68 25.03
N VAL A 200 -3.20 6.99 25.46
CA VAL A 200 -3.92 7.32 26.71
C VAL A 200 -3.18 6.81 27.95
N SER A 201 -2.54 5.64 27.85
CA SER A 201 -1.74 5.08 28.96
C SER A 201 -0.55 5.96 29.32
N ASP A 202 0.02 6.68 28.36
CA ASP A 202 1.07 7.68 28.57
C ASP A 202 0.65 9.05 28.00
N LEU A 203 -0.42 9.60 28.58
CA LEU A 203 -1.09 10.79 28.07
C LEU A 203 -0.20 12.03 28.02
N GLU A 204 0.63 12.26 29.04
CA GLU A 204 1.47 13.47 29.12
C GLU A 204 2.54 13.48 28.02
N ASN A 205 3.26 12.36 27.82
CA ASN A 205 4.28 12.27 26.78
C ASN A 205 3.65 12.28 25.39
N SER A 206 2.53 11.59 25.20
CA SER A 206 1.82 11.55 23.92
C SER A 206 1.28 12.94 23.53
N LEU A 207 0.75 13.68 24.51
CA LEU A 207 0.31 15.06 24.33
C LEU A 207 1.48 15.97 23.96
N LEU A 208 2.59 15.88 24.69
CA LEU A 208 3.80 16.66 24.41
C LEU A 208 4.33 16.39 23.00
N MET A 209 4.40 15.12 22.59
CA MET A 209 4.82 14.73 21.25
C MET A 209 3.87 15.28 20.17
N ALA A 210 2.55 15.23 20.40
CA ALA A 210 1.56 15.79 19.48
C ALA A 210 1.66 17.32 19.38
N GLN A 211 1.89 18.02 20.49
CA GLN A 211 2.10 19.47 20.50
C GLN A 211 3.38 19.87 19.77
N GLN A 212 4.48 19.13 19.97
CA GLN A 212 5.74 19.35 19.24
C GLN A 212 5.56 19.11 17.73
N LEU A 213 4.79 18.08 17.36
CA LEU A 213 4.54 17.76 15.96
C LEU A 213 3.64 18.81 15.27
N LEU A 214 2.55 19.21 15.92
CA LEU A 214 1.56 20.13 15.34
C LEU A 214 1.91 21.61 15.53
N GLN A 215 2.87 21.92 16.42
CA GLN A 215 3.25 23.29 16.79
C GLN A 215 2.05 24.10 17.33
N ILE A 216 1.10 23.42 18.00
CA ILE A 216 -0.12 24.01 18.58
C ILE A 216 -0.24 23.53 20.02
N GLN A 217 -0.64 24.42 20.92
CA GLN A 217 -0.98 24.05 22.31
C GLN A 217 -2.31 23.27 22.32
N LEU A 218 -2.25 22.01 22.73
CA LEU A 218 -3.42 21.13 22.84
C LEU A 218 -3.79 20.93 24.31
N SER A 219 -5.08 21.09 24.64
CA SER A 219 -5.59 20.65 25.93
C SER A 219 -5.79 19.13 25.94
N LYS A 220 -5.80 18.50 27.12
CA LYS A 220 -6.03 17.05 27.27
C LYS A 220 -7.35 16.61 26.63
N ASN A 221 -8.43 17.36 26.86
CA ASN A 221 -9.75 17.06 26.30
C ASN A 221 -9.75 17.15 24.77
N LEU A 222 -9.07 18.16 24.20
CA LEU A 222 -8.97 18.31 22.75
C LEU A 222 -8.13 17.19 22.14
N PHE A 223 -7.05 16.76 22.79
CA PHE A 223 -6.23 15.64 22.34
C PHE A 223 -7.02 14.33 22.33
N LEU A 224 -7.76 14.01 23.39
CA LEU A 224 -8.63 12.83 23.43
C LEU A 224 -9.72 12.87 22.36
N LEU A 225 -10.32 14.05 22.14
CA LEU A 225 -11.30 14.25 21.06
C LEU A 225 -10.68 14.02 19.68
N LEU A 226 -9.47 14.53 19.44
CA LEU A 226 -8.71 14.32 18.20
C LEU A 226 -8.38 12.84 17.98
N LEU A 227 -8.01 12.10 19.03
CA LEU A 227 -7.79 10.65 18.94
C LEU A 227 -9.07 9.92 18.51
N ALA A 228 -10.20 10.21 19.14
CA ALA A 228 -11.48 9.57 18.85
C ALA A 228 -11.97 9.90 17.43
N LEU A 229 -12.02 11.19 17.08
CA LEU A 229 -12.44 11.64 15.75
C LEU A 229 -11.47 11.19 14.66
N GLY A 230 -10.17 11.22 14.94
CA GLY A 230 -9.12 10.74 14.05
C GLY A 230 -9.27 9.26 13.74
N ALA A 231 -9.56 8.41 14.73
CA ALA A 231 -9.78 6.98 14.52
C ALA A 231 -11.00 6.70 13.63
N VAL A 232 -12.13 7.38 13.86
CA VAL A 232 -13.34 7.26 13.04
C VAL A 232 -13.06 7.74 11.61
N PHE A 233 -12.49 8.94 11.47
CA PHE A 233 -12.17 9.53 10.18
C PHE A 233 -11.24 8.63 9.36
N LEU A 234 -10.11 8.20 9.95
CA LEU A 234 -9.14 7.34 9.27
C LEU A 234 -9.75 6.01 8.84
N THR A 235 -10.62 5.42 9.66
CA THR A 235 -11.30 4.15 9.33
C THR A 235 -12.23 4.31 8.12
N LEU A 236 -13.07 5.35 8.12
CA LEU A 236 -13.97 5.63 7.00
C LEU A 236 -13.19 5.99 5.73
N PHE A 237 -12.13 6.78 5.88
CA PHE A 237 -11.27 7.17 4.79
C PHE A 237 -10.54 5.95 4.19
N GLN A 238 -10.05 5.03 5.02
CA GLN A 238 -9.42 3.79 4.56
C GLN A 238 -10.38 2.90 3.75
N PHE A 239 -11.62 2.78 4.19
CA PHE A 239 -12.66 2.06 3.44
C PHE A 239 -12.86 2.70 2.06
N ALA A 240 -13.08 4.03 2.04
CA ALA A 240 -13.32 4.77 0.81
C ALA A 240 -12.13 4.69 -0.15
N LEU A 241 -10.91 4.87 0.37
CA LEU A 241 -9.66 4.88 -0.38
C LEU A 241 -9.36 3.50 -1.00
N THR A 242 -9.51 2.43 -0.22
CA THR A 242 -9.31 1.05 -0.71
C THR A 242 -10.31 0.70 -1.80
N LEU A 243 -11.58 1.04 -1.62
CA LEU A 243 -12.63 0.80 -2.60
C LEU A 243 -12.44 1.65 -3.87
N PHE A 244 -12.04 2.90 -3.71
CA PHE A 244 -11.71 3.80 -4.80
C PHE A 244 -10.54 3.26 -5.64
N ALA A 245 -9.45 2.86 -5.00
CA ALA A 245 -8.28 2.27 -5.65
C ALA A 245 -8.67 0.98 -6.40
N ALA A 246 -9.43 0.09 -5.76
CA ALA A 246 -9.85 -1.17 -6.35
C ALA A 246 -10.73 -1.01 -7.60
N ARG A 247 -11.75 -0.14 -7.53
CA ARG A 247 -12.65 0.12 -8.66
C ARG A 247 -11.93 0.81 -9.81
N THR A 248 -11.09 1.79 -9.50
CA THR A 248 -10.33 2.54 -10.52
C THR A 248 -9.36 1.63 -11.26
N MET A 249 -8.60 0.82 -10.52
CA MET A 249 -7.68 -0.15 -11.13
C MET A 249 -8.41 -1.24 -11.90
N LEU A 250 -9.56 -1.73 -11.42
CA LEU A 250 -10.36 -2.73 -12.15
C LEU A 250 -10.81 -2.21 -13.52
N ASN A 251 -11.33 -0.97 -13.56
CA ASN A 251 -11.74 -0.32 -14.81
C ASN A 251 -10.56 -0.13 -15.77
N TRP A 252 -9.40 0.27 -15.25
CA TRP A 252 -8.16 0.37 -16.01
C TRP A 252 -7.74 -0.97 -16.62
N TRP A 253 -7.80 -2.05 -15.85
CA TRP A 253 -7.45 -3.38 -16.34
C TRP A 253 -8.39 -3.88 -17.43
N HIS A 254 -9.71 -3.65 -17.30
CA HIS A 254 -10.67 -3.98 -18.34
C HIS A 254 -10.41 -3.21 -19.64
N TYR A 255 -10.16 -1.91 -19.55
CA TYR A 255 -9.82 -1.08 -20.71
C TYR A 255 -8.57 -1.61 -21.41
N ARG A 256 -7.49 -1.84 -20.66
CA ARG A 256 -6.21 -2.33 -21.20
C ARG A 256 -6.36 -3.70 -21.86
N ARG A 257 -7.15 -4.60 -21.27
CA ARG A 257 -7.43 -5.93 -21.85
C ARG A 257 -8.16 -5.83 -23.19
N LYS A 258 -9.21 -5.00 -23.28
CA LYS A 258 -9.95 -4.77 -24.54
C LYS A 258 -9.05 -4.20 -25.64
N LYS A 259 -8.20 -3.22 -25.29
CA LYS A 259 -7.24 -2.61 -26.22
C LYS A 259 -6.26 -3.66 -26.78
N LEU A 260 -5.65 -4.48 -25.91
CA LEU A 260 -4.72 -5.53 -26.32
C LEU A 260 -5.37 -6.61 -27.20
N MET A 261 -6.62 -6.98 -26.91
CA MET A 261 -7.36 -7.94 -27.76
C MET A 261 -7.61 -7.37 -29.16
N LYS A 262 -8.05 -6.12 -29.27
CA LYS A 262 -8.25 -5.45 -30.56
C LYS A 262 -6.94 -5.36 -31.36
N GLU A 263 -5.83 -4.99 -30.72
CA GLU A 263 -4.51 -4.94 -31.37
C GLU A 263 -4.01 -6.31 -31.83
N ARG A 264 -4.37 -7.40 -31.13
CA ARG A 264 -4.06 -8.77 -31.57
C ARG A 264 -4.92 -9.18 -32.76
N MET A 265 -6.23 -8.91 -32.71
CA MET A 265 -7.14 -9.21 -33.83
C MET A 265 -6.74 -8.47 -35.11
N ASN A 266 -6.39 -7.19 -35.00
CA ASN A 266 -5.93 -6.42 -36.15
C ASN A 266 -4.63 -6.98 -36.76
N ARG A 267 -3.68 -7.44 -35.93
CA ARG A 267 -2.46 -8.10 -36.41
C ARG A 267 -2.76 -9.42 -37.10
N LEU A 268 -3.65 -10.23 -36.55
CA LEU A 268 -4.06 -11.50 -37.16
C LEU A 268 -4.76 -11.29 -38.51
N ALA A 269 -5.59 -10.24 -38.63
CA ALA A 269 -6.24 -9.89 -39.90
C ALA A 269 -5.24 -9.44 -40.97
N GLN A 270 -4.19 -8.71 -40.58
CA GLN A 270 -3.12 -8.30 -41.50
C GLN A 270 -2.27 -9.48 -41.96
N THR A 271 -1.89 -10.39 -41.05
CA THR A 271 -1.09 -11.58 -41.40
C THR A 271 -1.89 -12.64 -42.15
N GLY A 272 -3.21 -12.70 -41.98
CA GLY A 272 -4.08 -13.65 -42.69
C GLY A 272 -4.22 -13.33 -44.19
N ASN A 273 -4.22 -12.04 -44.56
CA ASN A 273 -4.33 -11.62 -45.96
C ASN A 273 -3.04 -11.83 -46.78
N SER A 274 -1.87 -11.86 -46.12
CA SER A 274 -0.59 -12.12 -46.80
C SER A 274 -0.40 -13.58 -47.22
N SER A 275 -1.18 -14.52 -46.68
CA SER A 275 -1.05 -15.95 -47.00
C SER A 275 -1.86 -16.37 -48.25
N THR A 276 -2.79 -15.54 -48.71
CA THR A 276 -3.73 -15.87 -49.80
C THR A 276 -3.27 -15.37 -51.18
N THR A 277 -2.11 -14.71 -51.27
CA THR A 277 -1.59 -14.08 -52.50
C THR A 277 -0.39 -14.81 -53.14
N LEU A 278 -0.10 -16.05 -52.72
CA LEU A 278 0.98 -16.90 -53.27
C LEU A 278 0.43 -18.15 -53.98
N ILE A 279 -0.60 -17.99 -54.81
CA ILE A 279 -1.04 -19.01 -55.78
C ILE A 279 -1.04 -18.38 -57.17
#